data_AF-A0A8S3JHI4-F1
#
_entry.id   AF-A0A8S3JHI4-F1
#
_cell.length_a   1.000
_cell.length_b   1.000
_cell.length_c   1.000
_cell.angle_alpha   90.00
_cell.angle_beta   90.00
_cell.angle_gamma   90.00
#
_symmetry.space_group_name_H-M   'P 1'
#
loop_
_entity.id
_entity.type
_entity.pdbx_description
1 polymer ?
#
loop_
_entity_poly.entity_id
_entity_poly.type
_entity_poly.pdbx_seq_one_letter_code
_entity_poly.pdbx_strand_id
1 'polypeptide(L)'
;TDLVISSFANKLFISVTQFGKIGSLVLVRRDVNLEEDSTPVYSVKSLLGKDQAEYHILARHLYERLQLKKQLLFGFALHSFAKKDLEEIEEFICSNIKKVNQQ
;
A
#
# COMPACT_ATOMS: atom_id res chain seq x y z
N THR A 1 15.75 -1.37 -6.04
CA THR A 1 14.37 -1.50 -5.52
C THR A 1 13.50 -1.86 -6.68
N ASP A 2 12.80 -2.98 -6.58
CA ASP A 2 11.93 -3.46 -7.65
C ASP A 2 10.49 -3.17 -7.29
N LEU A 3 9.71 -2.73 -8.28
CA LEU A 3 8.30 -2.39 -8.13
C LEU A 3 7.46 -3.23 -9.08
N VAL A 4 6.47 -3.90 -8.52
CA VAL A 4 5.43 -4.59 -9.28
C VAL A 4 4.09 -3.93 -8.96
N ILE A 5 3.34 -3.57 -9.99
CA ILE A 5 1.97 -3.08 -9.89
C ILE A 5 1.09 -4.00 -10.73
N SER A 6 0.06 -4.58 -10.12
CA SER A 6 -0.88 -5.45 -10.83
C SER A 6 -2.31 -5.10 -10.44
N SER A 7 -3.11 -4.76 -11.43
CA SER A 7 -4.51 -4.37 -11.25
C SER A 7 -5.41 -5.58 -11.42
N PHE A 8 -6.10 -5.99 -10.35
CA PHE A 8 -7.13 -7.02 -10.38
C PHE A 8 -8.52 -6.41 -10.26
N ALA A 9 -9.57 -7.19 -10.52
CA ALA A 9 -10.96 -6.71 -10.44
C ALA A 9 -11.30 -6.11 -9.06
N ASN A 10 -10.93 -6.81 -7.98
CA ASN A 10 -11.28 -6.43 -6.61
C ASN A 10 -10.11 -5.86 -5.79
N LYS A 11 -8.88 -5.89 -6.31
CA LYS A 11 -7.68 -5.42 -5.60
C LYS A 11 -6.69 -4.72 -6.52
N LEU A 12 -5.92 -3.80 -5.97
CA LEU A 12 -4.64 -3.38 -6.54
C LEU A 12 -3.54 -4.10 -5.77
N PHE A 13 -2.66 -4.82 -6.46
CA PHE A 13 -1.46 -5.38 -5.86
C PHE A 13 -0.29 -4.46 -6.15
N ILE A 14 0.43 -4.05 -5.10
CA ILE A 14 1.67 -3.30 -5.21
C ILE A 14 2.71 -4.07 -4.40
N SER A 15 3.86 -4.35 -4.99
CA SER A 15 5.00 -4.93 -4.29
C SER A 15 6.24 -4.07 -4.47
N VAL A 16 6.85 -3.65 -3.37
CA VAL A 16 8.13 -2.94 -3.36
C VAL A 16 9.17 -3.77 -2.63
N THR A 17 10.07 -4.40 -3.37
CA THR A 17 11.08 -5.30 -2.78
C THR A 17 12.49 -4.75 -2.95
N GLN A 18 13.30 -4.99 -1.92
CA GLN A 18 14.74 -4.82 -1.95
C GLN A 18 15.39 -6.18 -1.65
N PHE A 19 16.52 -6.44 -2.29
CA PHE A 19 17.31 -7.67 -2.10
C PHE A 19 16.56 -8.98 -2.42
N GLY A 20 15.55 -8.94 -3.29
CA GLY A 20 14.80 -10.13 -3.72
C GLY A 20 13.96 -10.79 -2.61
N LYS A 21 13.66 -10.08 -1.52
CA LYS A 21 12.87 -10.61 -0.40
C LYS A 21 11.38 -10.43 -0.65
N ILE A 22 10.56 -11.39 -0.25
CA ILE A 22 9.09 -11.25 -0.27
C ILE A 22 8.66 -10.13 0.72
N GLY A 23 9.30 -10.08 1.89
CA GLY A 23 9.02 -9.06 2.90
C GLY A 23 7.74 -9.35 3.70
N SER A 24 6.99 -8.28 4.00
CA SER A 24 5.68 -8.37 4.66
C SER A 24 4.56 -8.03 3.69
N LEU A 25 3.37 -8.58 3.91
CA LEU A 25 2.20 -8.40 3.06
C LEU A 25 1.03 -7.87 3.90
N VAL A 26 0.52 -6.69 3.52
CA VAL A 26 -0.55 -6.00 4.23
C VAL A 26 -1.74 -5.79 3.30
N LEU A 27 -2.94 -6.06 3.80
CA LEU A 27 -4.20 -5.78 3.12
C LEU A 27 -4.84 -4.54 3.73
N VAL A 28 -5.18 -3.57 2.88
CA VAL A 28 -5.92 -2.36 3.25
C VAL A 28 -7.24 -2.31 2.50
N ARG A 29 -8.31 -1.97 3.21
CA ARG A 29 -9.61 -1.66 2.61
C ARG A 29 -10.27 -0.52 3.36
N ARG A 30 -11.01 0.32 2.64
CA ARG A 30 -11.99 1.22 3.24
C ARG A 30 -13.22 0.40 3.63
N ASP A 31 -13.62 0.50 4.89
CA ASP A 31 -14.90 -0.05 5.35
C ASP A 31 -15.99 1.01 5.19
N VAL A 32 -17.22 0.55 4.94
CA VAL A 32 -18.38 1.44 4.86
C VAL A 32 -18.78 1.79 6.29
N ASN A 33 -18.72 3.07 6.65
CA ASN A 33 -19.32 3.52 7.89
C ASN A 33 -20.83 3.71 7.66
N LEU A 34 -21.65 3.24 8.60
CA LEU A 34 -23.12 3.28 8.50
C LEU A 34 -23.67 4.70 8.75
N GLU A 35 -22.86 5.59 9.32
CA GLU A 35 -23.21 6.99 9.56
C GLU A 35 -22.68 7.87 8.42
N GLU A 36 -23.60 8.51 7.69
CA GLU A 36 -23.36 9.21 6.41
C GLU A 36 -22.37 10.40 6.49
N ASP A 37 -22.12 10.95 7.68
CA ASP A 37 -21.26 12.13 7.91
C ASP A 37 -19.94 11.84 8.65
N SER A 38 -19.56 10.57 8.76
CA SER A 38 -18.42 10.15 9.58
C SER A 38 -17.10 10.02 8.80
N THR A 39 -15.98 10.14 9.52
CA THR A 39 -14.64 9.97 8.95
C THR A 39 -14.47 8.56 8.36
N PRO A 40 -13.80 8.42 7.20
CA PRO A 40 -13.64 7.12 6.56
C PRO A 40 -12.87 6.15 7.45
N VAL A 41 -13.45 4.97 7.68
CA VAL A 41 -12.86 3.89 8.46
C VAL A 41 -12.05 2.97 7.55
N TYR A 42 -10.85 2.59 7.99
CA TYR A 42 -9.96 1.71 7.24
C TYR A 42 -9.62 0.47 8.07
N SER A 43 -9.76 -0.69 7.45
CA SER A 43 -9.22 -1.95 7.96
C SER A 43 -7.85 -2.19 7.35
N VAL A 44 -6.85 -2.38 8.21
CA VAL A 44 -5.48 -2.75 7.83
C VAL A 44 -5.13 -4.06 8.51
N LYS A 45 -4.70 -5.06 7.73
CA LYS A 45 -4.41 -6.40 8.24
C LYS A 45 -3.09 -6.92 7.68
N SER A 46 -2.16 -7.29 8.54
CA SER A 46 -0.99 -8.08 8.13
C SER A 46 -1.43 -9.50 7.77
N LEU A 47 -1.05 -9.95 6.57
CA LEU A 47 -1.34 -11.29 6.05
C LEU A 47 -0.12 -12.20 6.12
N LEU A 48 1.09 -11.63 6.04
CA LEU A 48 2.36 -12.33 6.07
C LEU A 48 3.47 -11.41 6.57
N GLY A 49 4.45 -11.97 7.26
CA GLY A 49 5.60 -11.23 7.77
C GLY A 49 5.36 -10.65 9.15
N LYS A 50 6.04 -9.55 9.48
CA LYS A 50 5.93 -8.93 10.81
C LYS A 50 4.70 -8.05 10.87
N ASP A 51 4.09 -8.00 12.06
CA ASP A 51 2.96 -7.13 12.36
C ASP A 51 3.46 -5.91 13.14
N GLN A 52 3.85 -4.85 12.42
CA GLN A 52 4.44 -3.65 13.00
C GLN A 52 3.58 -2.41 12.67
N ALA A 53 3.50 -1.44 13.57
CA ALA A 53 2.63 -0.28 13.39
C ALA A 53 3.00 0.55 12.15
N GLU A 54 4.29 0.71 11.87
CA GLU A 54 4.83 1.45 10.74
C GLU A 54 4.35 0.89 9.41
N TYR A 55 4.16 -0.43 9.35
CA TYR A 55 3.73 -1.16 8.16
C TYR A 55 2.27 -0.85 7.85
N HIS A 56 1.46 -0.77 8.90
CA HIS A 56 0.05 -0.43 8.78
C HIS A 56 -0.14 1.03 8.40
N ILE A 57 0.63 1.94 9.03
CA ILE A 57 0.60 3.37 8.74
C ILE A 57 0.98 3.62 7.27
N LEU A 58 2.09 3.05 6.80
CA LEU A 58 2.55 3.19 5.43
C LEU A 58 1.50 2.68 4.43
N ALA A 59 0.98 1.46 4.64
CA ALA A 59 0.01 0.86 3.75
C ALA A 59 -1.29 1.68 3.69
N ARG A 60 -1.76 2.18 4.83
CA ARG A 60 -2.94 3.05 4.91
C ARG A 60 -2.70 4.39 4.23
N HIS A 61 -1.58 5.05 4.52
CA HIS A 61 -1.24 6.34 3.92
C HIS A 61 -1.15 6.24 2.39
N LEU A 62 -0.52 5.18 1.88
CA LEU A 62 -0.47 4.90 0.46
C LEU A 62 -1.87 4.67 -0.14
N TYR A 63 -2.74 3.91 0.54
CA TYR A 63 -4.13 3.69 0.11
C TYR A 63 -4.89 5.01 -0.03
N GLU A 64 -4.79 5.88 0.97
CA GLU A 64 -5.43 7.20 1.00
C GLU A 64 -4.88 8.10 -0.12
N ARG A 65 -3.56 8.17 -0.28
CA ARG A 65 -2.88 8.97 -1.29
C ARG A 65 -3.24 8.57 -2.72
N LEU A 66 -3.44 7.27 -2.95
CA LEU A 66 -3.84 6.73 -4.26
C LEU A 66 -5.36 6.81 -4.51
N GLN A 67 -6.14 7.25 -3.52
CA GLN A 67 -7.61 7.38 -3.61
C GLN A 67 -8.30 6.12 -4.15
N LEU A 68 -7.86 4.95 -3.68
CA LEU A 68 -8.30 3.67 -4.24
C LEU A 68 -9.77 3.38 -3.90
N LYS A 69 -10.52 2.92 -4.91
CA LYS A 69 -11.90 2.41 -4.76
C LYS A 69 -11.96 0.92 -4.43
N LYS A 70 -10.86 0.20 -4.63
CA LYS A 70 -10.71 -1.24 -4.41
C LYS A 70 -9.63 -1.51 -3.38
N GLN A 71 -9.59 -2.71 -2.81
CA GLN A 71 -8.65 -3.03 -1.73
C GLN A 71 -7.20 -2.94 -2.24
N LEU A 72 -6.27 -2.55 -1.37
CA LEU A 72 -4.84 -2.59 -1.65
C LEU A 72 -4.23 -3.81 -0.99
N LEU A 73 -3.57 -4.64 -1.78
CA LEU A 73 -2.66 -5.67 -1.29
C LEU A 73 -1.24 -5.14 -1.48
N PHE A 74 -0.59 -4.76 -0.38
CA PHE A 74 0.73 -4.12 -0.40
C PHE A 74 1.80 -5.04 0.18
N GLY A 75 2.71 -5.49 -0.67
CA GLY A 75 3.91 -6.23 -0.29
C GLY A 75 5.10 -5.28 -0.20
N PHE A 76 5.91 -5.38 0.85
CA PHE A 76 7.13 -4.61 0.92
C PHE A 76 8.25 -5.29 1.71
N ALA A 77 9.47 -5.16 1.18
CA ALA A 77 10.70 -5.54 1.83
C ALA A 77 11.66 -4.36 1.78
N LEU A 78 11.57 -3.48 2.78
CA LEU A 78 12.39 -2.26 2.86
C LEU A 78 13.52 -2.45 3.89
N HIS A 79 14.67 -1.86 3.61
CA HIS A 79 15.82 -1.83 4.52
C HIS A 79 15.60 -0.92 5.72
N SER A 80 14.87 0.18 5.52
CA SER A 80 14.63 1.22 6.52
C SER A 80 13.21 1.77 6.39
N PHE A 81 12.66 2.23 7.52
CA PHE A 81 11.36 2.90 7.65
C PHE A 81 11.52 4.33 8.17
N ALA A 82 12.71 4.92 8.01
CA ALA A 82 12.91 6.33 8.28
C ALA A 82 12.03 7.17 7.34
N LYS A 83 11.54 8.31 7.83
CA LYS A 83 10.59 9.18 7.11
C LYS A 83 11.01 9.47 5.67
N LYS A 84 12.28 9.82 5.46
CA LYS A 84 12.85 10.12 4.14
C LYS A 84 12.72 8.93 3.17
N ASP A 85 13.05 7.73 3.64
CA ASP A 85 12.97 6.51 2.80
C ASP A 85 11.52 6.21 2.42
N LEU A 86 10.58 6.43 3.34
CA LEU A 86 9.15 6.24 3.07
C LEU A 86 8.63 7.24 2.04
N GLU A 87 9.02 8.52 2.15
CA GLU A 87 8.69 9.56 1.17
C GLU A 87 9.22 9.20 -0.23
N GLU A 88 10.48 8.76 -0.33
CA GLU A 88 11.08 8.32 -1.60
C GLU A 88 10.34 7.12 -2.21
N ILE A 89 9.97 6.14 -1.39
CA ILE A 89 9.23 4.95 -1.84
C ILE A 89 7.81 5.31 -2.30
N GLU A 90 7.13 6.20 -1.58
CA GLU A 90 5.81 6.69 -1.99
C GLU A 90 5.85 7.44 -3.31
N GLU A 91 6.82 8.34 -3.49
CA GLU A 91 7.02 9.06 -4.75
C GLU A 91 7.33 8.10 -5.90
N PHE A 92 8.17 7.09 -5.64
CA PHE A 92 8.51 6.05 -6.60
C PHE A 92 7.27 5.24 -7.02
N ILE A 93 6.42 4.84 -6.09
CA ILE A 93 5.15 4.15 -6.39
C ILE A 93 4.21 5.05 -7.20
N CYS A 94 3.97 6.28 -6.72
CA CYS A 94 3.03 7.22 -7.34
C CYS A 94 3.44 7.58 -8.78
N SER A 95 4.74 7.74 -9.03
CA SER A 95 5.26 8.06 -10.36
C SER A 95 5.09 6.92 -11.36
N ASN A 96 5.09 5.67 -10.91
CA ASN A 96 4.95 4.50 -11.79
C ASN A 96 3.50 4.05 -11.96
N ILE A 97 2.61 4.27 -10.98
CA ILE A 97 1.16 4.01 -11.15
C ILE A 97 0.57 4.86 -12.27
N LYS A 98 0.97 6.13 -12.39
CA LYS A 98 0.48 7.01 -13.47
C LYS A 98 0.80 6.47 -14.86
N LYS A 99 1.92 5.77 -15.03
CA LYS A 99 2.33 5.17 -16.31
C LYS A 99 1.47 3.96 -16.66
N VAL A 100 1.07 3.16 -15.67
CA VAL A 100 0.23 1.96 -15.87
C VAL A 100 -1.18 2.31 -16.32
N ASN A 101 -1.73 3.45 -15.88
CA ASN A 101 -3.08 3.88 -16.28
C ASN A 101 -3.12 4.63 -17.63
N GLN A 102 -1.98 4.80 -18.31
CA GLN A 102 -1.86 5.47 -19.62
C GLN A 102 -1.63 4.49 -20.78
N GLN A 103 -1.59 3.19 -20.49
CA GLN A 103 -1.52 2.09 -21.46
C GLN A 103 -2.86 1.37 -21.51
#